data_AF-W3VED9-F1
#
_entry.id   AF-W3VED9-F1
#
_cell.length_a   1.000
_cell.length_b   1.000
_cell.length_c   1.000
_cell.angle_alpha   90.00
_cell.angle_beta   90.00
_cell.angle_gamma   90.00
#
_symmetry.space_group_name_H-M   'P 1'
#
loop_
_entity.id
_entity.type
_entity.pdbx_description
1 polymer ?
#
loop_
_entity_poly.entity_id
_entity_poly.type
_entity_poly.pdbx_seq_one_letter_code
_entity_poly.pdbx_strand_id
1 'polypeptide(L)'
;MNNKNYVFSALNKAFYSLSLQQDYIEAGSWPNDPISVTDDIFNKFSGIPPTGKILSSGEDGLPCWEDIPSPTKEELISIAEIQRKQFISLANKKITPLADAVELDIATDEEILSLKEWKKYRVMLNRVDTSKTPEVDWPITPLS
;
A
#
# COMPACT_ATOMS: atom_id res chain seq x y z
N MET A 1 35.59 -9.71 -14.98
CA MET A 1 35.15 -10.21 -16.31
C MET A 1 33.80 -9.56 -16.57
N ASN A 2 33.67 -8.77 -17.65
CA ASN A 2 32.41 -8.09 -18.01
C ASN A 2 31.47 -9.08 -18.71
N ASN A 3 31.15 -10.18 -18.03
CA ASN A 3 30.14 -11.10 -18.55
C ASN A 3 28.82 -10.35 -18.62
N LYS A 4 28.09 -10.58 -19.69
CA LYS A 4 26.77 -9.99 -19.95
C LYS A 4 25.79 -11.15 -20.03
N ASN A 5 25.47 -11.73 -18.88
CA ASN A 5 24.53 -12.87 -18.79
C ASN A 5 23.07 -12.44 -18.70
N TYR A 6 22.82 -11.13 -18.59
CA TYR A 6 21.50 -10.57 -18.35
C TYR A 6 21.16 -9.47 -19.35
N VAL A 7 19.87 -9.31 -19.60
CA VAL A 7 19.30 -8.13 -20.24
C VAL A 7 18.38 -7.42 -19.26
N PHE A 8 18.31 -6.11 -19.35
CA PHE A 8 17.34 -5.27 -18.65
C PHE A 8 16.30 -4.78 -19.64
N SER A 9 15.04 -4.74 -19.22
CA SER A 9 13.93 -4.13 -19.94
C SER A 9 13.48 -2.89 -19.20
N ALA A 10 13.54 -1.73 -19.87
CA ALA A 10 13.10 -0.47 -19.31
C ALA A 10 11.57 -0.43 -19.15
N LEU A 11 10.85 -1.02 -20.10
CA LEU A 11 9.39 -1.12 -20.08
C LEU A 11 8.90 -1.97 -18.89
N ASN A 12 9.55 -3.12 -18.67
CA ASN A 12 9.16 -4.05 -17.61
C ASN A 12 9.84 -3.73 -16.27
N LYS A 13 10.82 -2.82 -16.26
CA LYS A 13 11.69 -2.48 -15.11
C LYS A 13 12.26 -3.73 -14.45
N ALA A 14 12.71 -4.68 -15.28
CA ALA A 14 13.06 -6.03 -14.85
C ALA A 14 14.28 -6.57 -15.60
N PHE A 15 14.97 -7.51 -14.96
CA PHE A 15 16.09 -8.25 -15.54
C PHE A 15 15.66 -9.63 -16.00
N TYR A 16 16.24 -10.09 -17.11
CA TYR A 16 16.01 -11.40 -17.68
C TYR A 16 17.36 -12.10 -17.89
N SER A 17 17.45 -13.37 -17.52
CA SER A 17 18.63 -14.18 -17.79
C SER A 17 18.68 -14.60 -19.26
N LEU A 18 19.82 -14.40 -19.93
CA LEU A 18 20.02 -14.89 -21.30
C LEU A 18 20.03 -16.42 -21.37
N SER A 19 20.42 -17.11 -20.28
CA SER A 19 20.37 -18.57 -20.22
C SER A 19 18.96 -19.14 -20.32
N LEU A 20 17.94 -18.33 -19.99
CA LEU A 20 16.52 -18.71 -19.98
C LEU A 20 15.74 -18.01 -21.11
N GLN A 21 16.44 -17.41 -22.08
CA GLN A 21 15.81 -16.60 -23.12
C GLN A 21 14.74 -17.39 -23.89
N GLN A 22 15.03 -18.63 -24.28
CA GLN A 22 14.09 -19.46 -25.03
C GLN A 22 12.82 -19.75 -24.22
N ASP A 23 12.95 -20.05 -22.93
CA ASP A 23 11.81 -20.29 -22.03
C ASP A 23 10.92 -19.04 -21.92
N TYR A 24 11.52 -17.85 -21.81
CA TYR A 24 10.76 -16.60 -21.79
C TYR A 24 10.03 -16.32 -23.11
N ILE A 25 10.66 -16.63 -24.25
CA ILE A 25 10.04 -16.48 -25.58
C ILE A 25 8.84 -17.43 -25.72
N GLU A 26 9.01 -18.69 -25.31
CA GLU A 26 7.93 -19.70 -25.35
C GLU A 26 6.77 -19.33 -24.41
N ALA A 27 7.07 -18.73 -23.26
CA ALA A 27 6.09 -18.19 -22.33
C ALA A 27 5.49 -16.84 -22.76
N GLY A 28 5.98 -16.23 -23.86
CA GLY A 28 5.55 -14.90 -24.32
C GLY A 28 5.89 -13.75 -23.36
N SER A 29 6.89 -13.94 -22.50
CA SER A 29 7.32 -12.99 -21.45
C SER A 29 8.67 -12.32 -21.72
N TRP A 30 9.33 -12.69 -22.82
CA TRP A 30 10.56 -12.01 -23.26
C TRP A 30 10.27 -10.53 -23.60
N PRO A 31 11.10 -9.58 -23.14
CA PRO A 31 10.83 -8.16 -23.34
C PRO A 31 11.02 -7.74 -24.81
N ASN A 32 10.31 -6.69 -25.21
CA ASN A 32 10.42 -6.08 -26.55
C ASN A 32 11.59 -5.09 -26.67
N ASP A 33 12.20 -4.71 -25.54
CA ASP A 33 13.27 -3.73 -25.40
C ASP A 33 14.50 -4.28 -24.63
N PRO A 34 15.03 -5.47 -24.96
CA PRO A 34 16.13 -6.06 -24.20
C PRO A 34 17.42 -5.26 -24.39
N ILE A 35 17.96 -4.70 -23.31
CA ILE A 35 19.26 -4.02 -23.27
C ILE A 35 20.25 -4.89 -22.51
N SER A 36 21.32 -5.36 -23.17
CA SER A 36 22.34 -6.18 -22.52
C SER A 36 23.11 -5.39 -21.45
N VAL A 37 23.12 -5.92 -20.23
CA VAL A 37 23.82 -5.33 -19.09
C VAL A 37 24.93 -6.26 -18.60
N THR A 38 25.93 -5.70 -17.94
CA THR A 38 26.97 -6.51 -17.28
C THR A 38 26.44 -7.13 -16.00
N ASP A 39 27.01 -8.25 -15.59
CA ASP A 39 26.66 -8.93 -14.34
C ASP A 39 26.81 -8.00 -13.12
N ASP A 40 27.77 -7.06 -13.12
CA ASP A 40 27.92 -6.05 -12.06
C ASP A 40 26.73 -5.09 -11.97
N ILE A 41 26.12 -4.73 -13.11
CA ILE A 41 24.92 -3.89 -13.16
C ILE A 41 23.75 -4.70 -12.62
N PHE A 42 23.60 -5.95 -13.07
CA PHE A 42 22.59 -6.84 -12.53
C PHE A 42 22.72 -6.95 -11.00
N ASN A 43 23.89 -7.32 -10.48
CA ASN A 43 24.13 -7.49 -9.04
C ASN A 43 23.83 -6.23 -8.22
N LYS A 44 24.08 -5.04 -8.78
CA LYS A 44 23.82 -3.75 -8.11
C LYS A 44 22.32 -3.45 -8.00
N PHE A 45 21.52 -3.84 -8.99
CA PHE A 45 20.14 -3.39 -9.16
C PHE A 45 19.09 -4.50 -9.01
N SER A 46 19.49 -5.77 -8.95
CA SER A 46 18.60 -6.93 -8.73
C SER A 46 18.46 -7.32 -7.24
N GLY A 47 19.24 -6.69 -6.36
CA GLY A 47 19.19 -6.89 -4.92
C GLY A 47 18.08 -6.09 -4.21
N ILE A 48 18.22 -5.94 -2.89
CA ILE A 48 17.29 -5.16 -2.06
C ILE A 48 17.41 -3.67 -2.45
N PRO A 49 16.32 -2.99 -2.85
CA PRO A 49 16.34 -1.57 -3.13
C PRO A 49 16.76 -0.74 -1.90
N PRO A 50 17.49 0.38 -2.10
CA PRO A 50 17.71 1.35 -1.04
C PRO A 50 16.38 1.86 -0.45
N THR A 51 16.38 2.26 0.82
CA THR A 51 15.19 2.81 1.49
C THR A 51 14.60 3.98 0.69
N GLY A 52 13.31 3.90 0.39
CA GLY A 52 12.60 4.95 -0.34
C GLY A 52 12.80 4.93 -1.86
N LYS A 53 13.50 3.92 -2.40
CA LYS A 53 13.77 3.81 -3.83
C LYS A 53 13.19 2.55 -4.47
N ILE A 54 12.93 2.64 -5.77
CA ILE A 54 12.48 1.55 -6.64
C ILE A 54 13.40 1.42 -7.85
N LEU A 55 13.47 0.22 -8.40
CA LEU A 55 14.16 -0.03 -9.66
C LEU A 55 13.38 0.68 -10.78
N SER A 56 14.09 1.51 -11.53
CA SER A 56 13.56 2.22 -12.69
C SER A 56 14.61 2.19 -13.81
N SER A 57 14.36 2.95 -14.87
CA SER A 57 15.26 3.07 -16.02
C SER A 57 15.64 4.53 -16.23
N GLY A 58 16.93 4.80 -16.44
CA GLY A 58 17.42 6.12 -16.81
C GLY A 58 17.10 6.49 -18.27
N GLU A 59 17.46 7.72 -18.66
CA GLU A 59 17.31 8.18 -20.05
C GLU A 59 18.14 7.34 -21.05
N ASP A 60 19.18 6.66 -20.57
CA ASP A 60 20.04 5.75 -21.32
C ASP A 60 19.46 4.33 -21.45
N GLY A 61 18.28 4.07 -20.86
CA GLY A 61 17.65 2.76 -20.84
C GLY A 61 18.30 1.77 -19.85
N LEU A 62 19.28 2.20 -19.06
CA LEU A 62 19.94 1.37 -18.06
C LEU A 62 19.23 1.47 -16.71
N PRO A 63 19.33 0.41 -15.88
CA PRO A 63 18.69 0.40 -14.57
C PRO A 63 19.24 1.49 -13.66
N CYS A 64 18.34 2.18 -12.97
CA CYS A 64 18.67 3.19 -11.97
C CYS A 64 17.75 3.04 -10.74
N TRP A 65 18.15 3.65 -9.63
CA TRP A 65 17.28 3.76 -8.45
C TRP A 65 16.55 5.09 -8.47
N GLU A 66 15.23 5.05 -8.62
CA GLU A 66 14.35 6.21 -8.58
C GLU A 66 13.65 6.30 -7.22
N ASP A 67 13.28 7.50 -6.78
CA ASP A 67 12.46 7.64 -5.57
C ASP A 67 11.09 7.00 -5.77
N ILE A 68 10.56 6.36 -4.72
CA ILE A 68 9.19 5.86 -4.74
C ILE A 68 8.27 7.05 -5.02
N PRO A 69 7.46 7.01 -6.10
CA PRO A 69 6.56 8.10 -6.40
C PRO A 69 5.61 8.29 -5.22
N SER A 70 5.38 9.56 -4.86
CA SER A 70 4.35 9.87 -3.87
C SER A 70 2.99 9.40 -4.40
N PRO A 71 2.12 8.83 -3.55
CA PRO A 71 0.80 8.39 -4.00
C PRO A 71 0.01 9.52 -4.65
N THR A 72 -0.74 9.18 -5.68
CA THR A 72 -1.68 10.09 -6.35
C THR A 72 -2.79 10.52 -5.40
N LYS A 73 -3.49 11.61 -5.73
CA LYS A 73 -4.62 12.08 -4.92
C LYS A 73 -5.69 11.00 -4.79
N GLU A 74 -6.02 10.30 -5.87
CA GLU A 74 -7.01 9.23 -5.88
C GLU A 74 -6.59 8.04 -4.99
N GLU A 75 -5.32 7.65 -5.02
CA GLU A 75 -4.78 6.62 -4.11
C GLU A 75 -4.85 7.08 -2.65
N LEU A 76 -4.47 8.33 -2.36
CA LEU A 76 -4.56 8.90 -1.01
C LEU A 76 -6.01 8.93 -0.50
N ILE A 77 -7.00 9.18 -1.36
CA ILE A 77 -8.42 9.14 -1.01
C ILE A 77 -8.84 7.70 -0.72
N SER A 78 -8.41 6.75 -1.55
CA SER A 78 -8.70 5.32 -1.36
C SER A 78 -8.12 4.81 -0.02
N ILE A 79 -6.88 5.20 0.31
CA ILE A 79 -6.24 4.89 1.58
C ILE A 79 -7.04 5.46 2.76
N ALA A 80 -7.45 6.73 2.69
CA ALA A 80 -8.27 7.36 3.72
C ALA A 80 -9.64 6.67 3.87
N GLU A 81 -10.29 6.24 2.77
CA GLU A 81 -11.53 5.47 2.81
C GLU A 81 -11.37 4.10 3.49
N ILE A 82 -10.27 3.40 3.20
CA ILE A 82 -9.95 2.13 3.87
C ILE A 82 -9.78 2.37 5.38
N GLN A 83 -9.05 3.41 5.76
CA GLN A 83 -8.84 3.78 7.16
C GLN A 83 -10.15 4.12 7.88
N ARG A 84 -11.04 4.90 7.24
CA ARG A 84 -12.38 5.19 7.76
C ARG A 84 -13.19 3.93 8.02
N LYS A 85 -13.16 2.97 7.07
CA LYS A 85 -13.85 1.67 7.22
C LYS A 85 -13.28 0.86 8.38
N GLN A 86 -11.96 0.87 8.59
CA GLN A 86 -11.34 0.21 9.73
C GLN A 86 -11.79 0.82 11.07
N PHE A 87 -11.83 2.16 11.17
CA PHE A 87 -12.32 2.83 12.37
C PHE A 87 -13.80 2.56 12.65
N ILE A 88 -14.64 2.53 11.61
CA ILE A 88 -16.06 2.16 11.74
C ILE A 88 -16.19 0.70 12.21
N SER A 89 -15.37 -0.21 11.68
CA SER A 89 -15.35 -1.61 12.10
C SER A 89 -14.98 -1.76 13.57
N LEU A 90 -13.94 -1.05 14.03
CA LEU A 90 -13.54 -1.01 15.43
C LEU A 90 -14.68 -0.48 16.32
N ALA A 91 -15.31 0.63 15.93
CA ALA A 91 -16.43 1.19 16.67
C ALA A 91 -17.60 0.20 16.75
N ASN A 92 -17.94 -0.49 15.67
CA ASN A 92 -18.98 -1.52 15.68
C ASN A 92 -18.64 -2.66 16.64
N LYS A 93 -17.40 -3.15 16.65
CA LYS A 93 -16.95 -4.21 17.59
C LYS A 93 -17.11 -3.81 19.06
N LYS A 94 -17.01 -2.52 19.39
CA LYS A 94 -17.25 -2.00 20.74
C LYS A 94 -18.74 -1.76 21.02
N ILE A 95 -19.48 -1.25 20.04
CA ILE A 95 -20.91 -0.95 20.17
C ILE A 95 -21.74 -2.22 20.35
N THR A 96 -21.44 -3.32 19.65
CA THR A 96 -22.26 -4.54 19.70
C THR A 96 -22.48 -5.06 21.14
N PRO A 97 -21.45 -5.44 21.93
CA PRO A 97 -21.68 -5.96 23.28
C PRO A 97 -22.33 -4.94 24.22
N LEU A 98 -22.00 -3.65 24.09
CA LEU A 98 -22.61 -2.59 24.90
C LEU A 98 -24.10 -2.39 24.55
N ALA A 99 -24.46 -2.53 23.27
CA ALA A 99 -25.85 -2.47 22.84
C ALA A 99 -26.64 -3.68 23.36
N ASP A 100 -26.05 -4.87 23.32
CA ASP A 100 -26.66 -6.09 23.85
C ASP A 100 -26.91 -5.96 25.37
N ALA A 101 -25.95 -5.43 26.14
CA ALA A 101 -26.11 -5.21 27.58
C ALA A 101 -27.26 -4.23 27.91
N VAL A 102 -27.41 -3.18 27.09
CA VAL A 102 -28.52 -2.21 27.23
C VAL A 102 -29.85 -2.84 26.85
N GLU A 103 -29.90 -3.62 25.77
CA GLU A 103 -31.12 -4.32 25.32
C GLU A 103 -31.60 -5.36 26.35
N LEU A 104 -30.67 -6.01 27.04
CA LEU A 104 -30.94 -6.98 28.09
C LEU A 104 -31.22 -6.34 29.46
N ASP A 105 -31.23 -5.00 29.56
CA ASP A 105 -31.40 -4.24 30.81
C ASP A 105 -30.36 -4.61 31.91
N ILE A 106 -29.16 -5.06 31.52
CA ILE A 106 -28.07 -5.43 32.43
C ILE A 106 -26.86 -4.48 32.36
N ALA A 107 -26.91 -3.46 31.52
CA ALA A 107 -25.82 -2.51 31.35
C ALA A 107 -25.56 -1.66 32.60
N THR A 108 -24.30 -1.39 32.91
CA THR A 108 -23.92 -0.40 33.93
C THR A 108 -24.03 1.03 33.39
N ASP A 109 -24.03 2.01 34.28
CA ASP A 109 -24.02 3.43 33.90
C ASP A 109 -22.79 3.78 33.03
N GLU A 110 -21.63 3.18 33.34
CA GLU A 110 -20.40 3.33 32.55
C GLU A 110 -20.54 2.72 31.15
N GLU A 111 -21.20 1.57 31.01
CA GLU A 111 -21.45 0.92 29.71
C GLU A 111 -22.41 1.75 28.85
N ILE A 112 -23.44 2.35 29.46
CA ILE A 112 -24.37 3.27 28.78
C ILE A 112 -23.64 4.52 28.26
N LEU A 113 -22.78 5.11 29.09
CA LEU A 113 -21.95 6.25 28.70
C LEU A 113 -21.00 5.87 27.57
N SER A 114 -20.30 4.75 27.70
CA SER A 114 -19.40 4.23 26.68
C SER A 114 -20.13 3.99 25.35
N LEU A 115 -21.32 3.38 25.39
CA LEU A 115 -22.14 3.13 24.21
C LEU A 115 -22.47 4.43 23.47
N LYS A 116 -22.82 5.50 24.21
CA LYS A 116 -23.12 6.81 23.66
C LYS A 116 -21.90 7.43 22.97
N GLU A 117 -20.73 7.34 23.59
CA GLU A 117 -19.48 7.86 23.04
C GLU A 117 -19.06 7.12 21.77
N TRP A 118 -19.10 5.78 21.78
CA TRP A 118 -18.79 4.96 20.62
C TRP A 118 -19.77 5.19 19.46
N LYS A 119 -21.08 5.33 19.74
CA LYS A 119 -22.07 5.69 18.72
C LYS A 119 -21.80 7.08 18.14
N LYS A 120 -21.47 8.08 18.97
CA LYS A 120 -21.10 9.43 18.52
C LYS A 120 -19.85 9.39 17.63
N TYR A 121 -18.81 8.67 18.05
CA TYR A 121 -17.58 8.47 17.29
C TYR A 121 -17.86 7.84 15.91
N ARG A 122 -18.63 6.75 15.85
CA ARG A 122 -19.04 6.12 14.59
C ARG A 122 -19.78 7.07 13.65
N VAL A 123 -20.68 7.90 14.19
CA VAL A 123 -21.41 8.90 13.38
C VAL A 123 -20.45 9.97 12.87
N MET A 124 -19.53 10.45 13.70
CA MET A 124 -18.52 11.43 13.28
C MET A 124 -17.61 10.87 12.17
N LEU A 125 -17.17 9.61 12.30
CA LEU A 125 -16.39 8.92 11.26
C LEU A 125 -17.11 8.90 9.91
N ASN A 126 -18.40 8.59 9.88
CA ASN A 126 -19.17 8.57 8.63
C ASN A 126 -19.28 9.95 7.95
N ARG A 127 -19.06 11.04 8.70
CA ARG A 127 -19.09 12.42 8.19
C ARG A 127 -17.70 12.92 7.77
N VAL A 128 -16.65 12.15 8.01
CA VAL A 128 -15.29 12.52 7.59
C VAL A 128 -15.22 12.54 6.07
N ASP A 129 -14.73 13.67 5.55
CA ASP A 129 -14.45 13.88 4.13
C ASP A 129 -13.02 13.43 3.81
N THR A 130 -12.91 12.26 3.21
CA THR A 130 -11.64 11.62 2.82
C THR A 130 -10.99 12.30 1.60
N SER A 131 -11.71 13.17 0.89
CA SER A 131 -11.16 13.91 -0.26
C SER A 131 -10.13 14.97 0.13
N LYS A 132 -10.05 15.32 1.42
CA LYS A 132 -9.11 16.28 2.02
C LYS A 132 -7.72 15.71 2.34
N THR A 133 -7.49 14.46 1.93
CA THR A 133 -6.18 13.80 2.06
C THR A 133 -5.03 14.65 1.49
N PRO A 134 -3.83 14.63 2.11
CA PRO A 134 -3.40 13.79 3.24
C PRO A 134 -3.85 14.29 4.62
N GLU A 135 -4.41 15.50 4.72
CA GLU A 135 -4.77 16.16 5.97
C GLU A 135 -6.22 15.87 6.37
N VAL A 136 -6.52 14.60 6.68
CA VAL A 136 -7.84 14.21 7.15
C VAL A 136 -7.92 14.34 8.68
N ASP A 137 -8.84 15.20 9.15
CA ASP A 137 -9.14 15.34 10.58
C ASP A 137 -9.98 14.16 11.09
N TRP A 138 -9.30 13.16 11.65
CA TRP A 138 -9.98 12.01 12.26
C TRP A 138 -10.57 12.37 13.62
N PRO A 139 -11.81 11.95 13.92
CA PRO A 139 -12.35 12.10 15.27
C PRO A 139 -11.50 11.32 16.28
N ILE A 140 -11.48 11.78 17.53
CA ILE A 140 -10.73 11.14 18.60
C ILE A 140 -11.48 9.87 19.04
N THR A 141 -10.77 8.75 19.09
CA THR A 141 -11.30 7.47 19.57
C THR A 141 -11.70 7.59 21.04
N PRO A 142 -12.90 7.12 21.45
CA PRO A 142 -13.30 7.07 22.86
C PRO A 142 -12.35 6.21 23.68
N LEU A 143 -12.16 6.59 24.94
CA LEU A 143 -11.49 5.73 25.91
C LEU A 143 -12.44 4.57 26.29
N SER A 144 -11.86 3.39 26.48
CA SER A 144 -12.58 2.18 26.90
C SER A 144 -12.41 1.93 28.39
#